data_AF-A0A931KLX8-F1
#
_entry.id   AF-A0A931KLX8-F1
#
_cell.length_a   1.000
_cell.length_b   1.000
_cell.length_c   1.000
_cell.angle_alpha   90.00
_cell.angle_beta   90.00
_cell.angle_gamma   90.00
#
_symmetry.space_group_name_H-M   'P 1'
#
loop_
_entity.id
_entity.type
_entity.pdbx_description
1 polymer ?
#
loop_
_entity_poly.entity_id
_entity_poly.type
_entity_poly.pdbx_seq_one_letter_code
_entity_poly.pdbx_strand_id
1 'polypeptide(L)'
;MSTEPLPQSKFSDPLTTAKGERRAWVDLTALKTLWFNTGTLCNLACINCYIESTPKNDRLVYLTHAEVVSYLDEILREKMTTEEIGITGGEPFMNPDIIPI
;
A
#
# COMPACT_ATOMS: atom_id res chain seq x y z
N MET A 1 13.05 -31.67 -27.94
CA MET A 1 12.42 -30.37 -27.65
C MET A 1 13.39 -29.60 -26.79
N SER A 2 14.05 -28.61 -27.37
CA SER A 2 15.02 -27.76 -26.69
C SER A 2 14.28 -26.90 -25.67
N THR A 3 14.60 -27.07 -24.38
CA THR A 3 14.09 -26.22 -23.30
C THR A 3 14.92 -24.94 -23.27
N GLU A 4 14.62 -24.01 -24.19
CA GLU A 4 15.12 -22.64 -24.07
C GLU A 4 14.49 -22.00 -22.81
N PRO A 5 15.29 -21.45 -21.88
CA PRO A 5 14.75 -20.73 -20.74
C PRO A 5 13.99 -19.50 -21.22
N LEU A 6 12.83 -19.23 -20.60
CA LEU A 6 12.05 -18.03 -20.88
C LEU A 6 12.90 -16.77 -20.65
N PRO A 7 12.77 -15.73 -21.49
CA PRO A 7 13.49 -14.48 -21.30
C PRO A 7 13.22 -13.93 -19.89
N GLN A 8 14.28 -13.53 -19.18
CA GLN A 8 14.13 -13.00 -17.84
C GLN A 8 13.26 -11.74 -17.88
N SER A 9 12.05 -11.83 -17.34
CA SER A 9 11.11 -10.72 -17.34
C SER A 9 11.60 -9.61 -16.41
N LYS A 10 11.25 -8.36 -16.75
CA LYS A 10 11.54 -7.20 -15.91
C LYS A 10 10.89 -7.41 -14.53
N PHE A 11 11.66 -7.19 -13.46
CA PHE A 11 11.26 -7.36 -12.05
C PHE A 11 11.10 -8.80 -11.55
N SER A 12 11.59 -9.80 -12.28
CA SER A 12 11.65 -11.20 -11.81
C SER A 12 12.63 -11.42 -10.65
N ASP A 13 13.70 -10.62 -10.60
CA ASP A 13 14.71 -10.65 -9.55
C ASP A 13 14.78 -9.27 -8.84
N PRO A 14 14.63 -9.21 -7.51
CA PRO A 14 14.70 -7.96 -6.76
C PRO A 14 16.13 -7.41 -6.63
N LEU A 15 17.16 -8.24 -6.83
CA LEU A 15 18.57 -7.88 -6.69
C LEU A 15 19.27 -7.69 -8.04
N THR A 16 18.76 -8.29 -9.11
CA THR A 16 19.34 -8.24 -10.46
C THR A 16 18.39 -7.58 -11.48
N THR A 17 18.94 -6.76 -12.37
CA THR A 17 18.20 -6.15 -13.47
C THR A 17 18.02 -7.16 -14.62
N ALA A 18 17.12 -6.86 -15.55
CA ALA A 18 16.95 -7.67 -16.77
C ALA A 18 18.19 -7.67 -17.69
N LYS A 19 19.19 -6.80 -17.41
CA LYS A 19 20.48 -6.77 -18.12
C LYS A 19 21.58 -7.59 -17.40
N GLY A 20 21.26 -8.23 -16.27
CA GLY A 20 22.24 -8.95 -15.45
C GLY A 20 23.07 -8.06 -14.52
N GLU A 21 22.67 -6.80 -14.33
CA GLU A 21 23.38 -5.84 -13.46
C GLU A 21 22.83 -5.88 -12.03
N ARG A 22 23.60 -5.43 -11.04
CA ARG A 22 23.08 -5.22 -9.67
C ARG A 22 22.04 -4.11 -9.67
N ARG A 23 20.86 -4.39 -9.10
CA ARG A 23 19.78 -3.40 -8.98
C ARG A 23 20.15 -2.34 -7.95
N ALA A 24 19.89 -1.07 -8.28
CA ALA A 24 20.02 0.04 -7.35
C ALA A 24 18.99 -0.09 -6.22
N TRP A 25 19.40 0.30 -5.01
CA TRP A 25 18.54 0.35 -3.84
C TRP A 25 18.69 1.69 -3.12
N VAL A 26 17.72 1.98 -2.27
CA VAL A 26 17.78 3.08 -1.29
C VAL A 26 17.28 2.52 0.03
N ASP A 27 17.99 2.82 1.12
CA ASP A 27 17.58 2.39 2.45
C ASP A 27 16.42 3.26 2.94
N LEU A 28 15.43 2.64 3.58
CA LEU A 28 14.43 3.37 4.34
C LEU A 28 15.09 3.87 5.62
N THR A 29 15.40 5.17 5.68
CA THR A 29 16.08 5.76 6.83
C THR A 29 15.15 6.10 7.99
N ALA A 30 13.90 6.49 7.68
CA ALA A 30 12.88 6.80 8.67
C ALA A 30 11.47 6.70 8.05
N LEU A 31 10.51 6.20 8.82
CA LEU A 31 9.08 6.32 8.52
C LEU A 31 8.53 7.57 9.20
N LYS A 32 8.44 8.69 8.47
CA LYS A 32 7.92 9.97 9.00
C LYS A 32 6.41 10.09 8.92
N THR A 33 5.81 9.61 7.84
CA THR A 33 4.37 9.62 7.61
C THR A 33 3.90 8.22 7.27
N LEU A 34 2.86 7.74 7.97
CA LEU A 34 2.15 6.52 7.62
C LEU A 34 0.79 6.87 7.02
N TRP A 35 0.47 6.32 5.85
CA TRP A 35 -0.83 6.45 5.22
C TRP A 35 -1.59 5.13 5.26
N PHE A 36 -2.76 5.10 5.89
CA PHE A 36 -3.69 3.99 5.80
C PHE A 36 -4.66 4.23 4.65
N ASN A 37 -4.61 3.38 3.61
CA ASN A 37 -5.64 3.34 2.58
C ASN A 37 -6.77 2.44 3.06
N THR A 38 -7.92 3.02 3.38
CA THR A 38 -9.01 2.29 4.01
C THR A 38 -9.77 1.40 3.06
N GLY A 39 -9.57 1.45 1.74
CA GLY A 39 -10.31 0.66 0.74
C GLY A 39 -10.58 1.45 -0.54
N THR A 40 -11.30 0.88 -1.52
CA THR A 40 -11.64 1.59 -2.78
C THR A 40 -13.07 2.10 -2.87
N LEU A 41 -13.96 1.74 -1.95
CA LEU A 41 -15.35 2.21 -1.97
C LEU A 41 -15.42 3.68 -1.57
N CYS A 42 -16.10 4.47 -2.40
CA CYS A 42 -16.31 5.91 -2.19
C CYS A 42 -17.76 6.26 -2.52
N ASN A 43 -18.35 7.23 -1.85
CA ASN A 43 -19.73 7.67 -2.11
C ASN A 43 -19.84 8.52 -3.40
N LEU A 44 -18.71 8.94 -3.97
CA LEU A 44 -18.59 9.69 -5.22
C LEU A 44 -17.80 8.89 -6.26
N ALA A 45 -17.87 9.33 -7.51
CA ALA A 45 -17.09 8.82 -8.63
C ALA A 45 -16.44 9.99 -9.38
N CYS A 46 -15.30 10.47 -8.86
CA CYS A 46 -14.61 11.63 -9.42
C CYS A 46 -13.92 11.27 -10.74
N ILE A 47 -14.03 12.16 -11.74
CA ILE A 47 -13.42 11.97 -13.08
C ILE A 47 -11.89 11.75 -12.99
N ASN A 48 -11.23 12.37 -12.00
CA ASN A 48 -9.78 12.31 -11.82
C ASN A 48 -9.35 11.49 -10.59
N CYS A 49 -10.16 10.51 -10.17
CA CYS A 49 -9.76 9.63 -9.05
C CYS A 49 -8.63 8.67 -9.49
N TYR A 50 -7.43 8.83 -8.95
CA TYR A 50 -6.25 8.05 -9.36
C TYR A 50 -6.34 6.53 -9.07
N ILE A 51 -7.20 6.11 -8.14
CA ILE A 51 -7.47 4.70 -7.82
C ILE A 51 -8.84 4.22 -8.32
N GLU A 52 -9.55 5.08 -9.07
CA GLU A 52 -10.85 4.77 -9.66
C GLU A 52 -11.91 4.39 -8.61
N SER A 53 -11.82 4.97 -7.41
CA SER A 53 -12.80 4.76 -6.34
C SER A 53 -14.19 5.22 -6.75
N THR A 54 -15.17 4.37 -6.46
CA THR A 54 -16.60 4.61 -6.76
C THR A 54 -17.46 3.87 -5.73
N PRO A 55 -18.80 4.06 -5.73
CA PRO A 55 -19.68 3.29 -4.85
C PRO A 55 -19.70 1.78 -5.12
N LYS A 56 -19.05 1.31 -6.19
CA LYS A 56 -19.06 -0.08 -6.64
C LYS A 56 -17.67 -0.68 -6.84
N ASN A 57 -16.60 0.09 -6.65
CA ASN A 57 -15.24 -0.42 -6.79
C ASN A 57 -14.79 -1.02 -5.45
N ASP A 58 -14.93 -2.33 -5.31
CA ASP A 58 -14.57 -3.12 -4.13
C ASP A 58 -13.22 -3.85 -4.28
N ARG A 59 -12.36 -3.39 -5.20
CA ARG A 59 -11.05 -4.00 -5.46
C ARG A 59 -10.14 -4.05 -4.22
N LEU A 60 -10.24 -3.08 -3.33
CA LEU A 60 -9.58 -3.09 -2.02
C LEU A 60 -10.64 -3.16 -0.92
N VAL A 61 -10.53 -4.19 -0.08
CA VAL A 61 -11.37 -4.39 1.10
C VAL A 61 -11.13 -3.30 2.15
N TYR A 62 -12.09 -3.12 3.05
CA TYR A 62 -11.91 -2.17 4.14
C TYR A 62 -10.83 -2.61 5.13
N LEU A 63 -9.97 -1.68 5.53
CA LEU A 63 -9.09 -1.89 6.68
C LEU A 63 -9.91 -1.98 7.96
N THR A 64 -9.64 -2.98 8.77
CA THR A 64 -10.25 -3.12 10.10
C THR A 64 -9.50 -2.29 11.13
N HIS A 65 -10.19 -1.93 12.22
CA HIS A 65 -9.56 -1.28 13.38
C HIS A 65 -8.39 -2.11 13.94
N ALA A 66 -8.54 -3.45 13.99
CA ALA A 66 -7.50 -4.34 14.51
C ALA A 66 -6.23 -4.31 13.65
N GLU A 67 -6.37 -4.26 12.32
CA GLU A 67 -5.23 -4.13 11.41
C GLU A 67 -4.51 -2.79 11.62
N VAL A 68 -5.25 -1.69 11.73
CA VAL A 68 -4.65 -0.36 12.00
C VAL A 68 -3.88 -0.38 13.32
N VAL A 69 -4.48 -0.87 14.41
CA VAL A 69 -3.82 -0.97 15.72
C VAL A 69 -2.52 -1.78 15.63
N SER A 70 -2.50 -2.87 14.86
CA SER A 70 -1.28 -3.69 14.72
C SER A 70 -0.09 -2.92 14.15
N TYR A 71 -0.33 -2.01 13.21
CA TYR A 71 0.71 -1.16 12.63
C TYR A 71 1.12 -0.02 13.56
N LEU A 72 0.17 0.54 14.33
CA LEU A 72 0.50 1.53 15.35
C LEU A 72 1.36 0.92 16.48
N ASP A 73 1.03 -0.30 16.90
CA ASP A 73 1.83 -1.06 17.86
C ASP A 73 3.23 -1.37 17.32
N GLU A 74 3.35 -1.63 16.02
CA GLU A 74 4.65 -1.80 15.36
C GLU A 74 5.50 -0.53 15.40
N ILE A 75 4.92 0.63 15.08
CA ILE A 75 5.61 1.93 15.20
C ILE A 75 6.18 2.11 16.61
N LEU A 76 5.37 1.82 17.63
CA LEU A 76 5.76 1.95 19.04
C LEU A 76 6.85 0.95 19.43
N ARG A 77 6.67 -0.33 19.08
CA ARG A 77 7.60 -1.41 19.41
C ARG A 77 8.98 -1.18 18.80
N GLU A 78 9.02 -0.80 17.52
CA GLU A 78 10.26 -0.57 16.78
C GLU A 78 10.83 0.84 16.99
N LYS A 79 10.14 1.67 17.81
CA LYS A 79 10.54 3.06 18.12
C LYS A 79 10.75 3.89 16.84
N MET A 80 9.87 3.72 15.87
CA MET A 80 9.94 4.47 14.61
C MET A 80 9.68 5.96 14.87
N THR A 81 10.30 6.82 14.08
CA THR A 81 10.16 8.28 14.23
C THR A 81 8.95 8.83 13.47
N THR A 82 7.82 8.11 13.50
CA THR A 82 6.60 8.51 12.79
C THR A 82 5.96 9.70 13.49
N GLU A 83 5.63 10.71 12.71
CA GLU A 83 5.14 12.02 13.17
C GLU A 83 3.73 12.30 12.68
N GLU A 84 3.34 11.71 11.55
CA GLU A 84 2.05 11.92 10.91
C GLU A 84 1.41 10.59 10.53
N ILE A 85 0.09 10.49 10.81
CA ILE A 85 -0.75 9.39 10.35
C ILE A 85 -1.86 10.00 9.50
N GLY A 86 -1.89 9.63 8.22
CA GLY A 86 -2.92 10.02 7.28
C GLY A 86 -3.87 8.87 6.99
N ILE A 87 -5.17 9.17 6.90
CA ILE A 87 -6.19 8.22 6.46
C ILE A 87 -6.67 8.63 5.07
N THR A 88 -6.66 7.69 4.13
CA THR A 88 -7.04 7.87 2.73
C THR A 88 -7.80 6.64 2.23
N GLY A 89 -8.04 6.51 0.92
CA GLY A 89 -8.77 5.40 0.31
C GLY A 89 -9.78 5.91 -0.70
N GLY A 90 -10.91 5.22 -0.79
CA GLY A 90 -12.14 5.77 -1.32
C GLY A 90 -12.66 6.87 -0.39
N GLU A 91 -13.85 6.72 0.17
CA GLU A 91 -14.33 7.63 1.21
C GLU A 91 -14.07 7.00 2.59
N PRO A 92 -13.09 7.50 3.39
CA PRO A 92 -12.78 6.92 4.69
C PRO A 92 -14.02 6.77 5.59
N PHE A 93 -14.95 7.72 5.54
CA PHE A 93 -16.15 7.66 6.37
C PHE A 93 -17.17 6.58 5.96
N MET A 94 -16.95 5.87 4.84
CA MET A 94 -17.71 4.69 4.48
C MET A 94 -17.17 3.39 5.09
N ASN A 95 -15.95 3.40 5.61
CA ASN A 95 -15.42 2.26 6.36
C ASN A 95 -16.14 2.18 7.73
N PRO A 96 -16.83 1.08 8.06
CA PRO A 96 -17.55 0.95 9.33
C PRO A 96 -16.63 1.09 10.58
N ASP A 97 -15.33 0.83 10.41
CA ASP A 97 -14.35 0.88 11.49
C ASP A 97 -13.66 2.25 11.62
N ILE A 98 -14.01 3.25 10.79
CA ILE A 98 -13.32 4.55 10.76
C ILE A 98 -13.39 5.34 12.06
N ILE A 99 -14.48 5.22 12.82
CA ILE A 99 -14.66 5.94 14.09
C ILE A 99 -13.88 5.26 15.22
N PRO A 100 -13.83 3.91 15.29
CA PRO A 100 -12.89 3.21 16.17
C PRO A 100 -11.40 3.43 15.87
N ILE A 101 -11.04 3.58 14.59
CA ILE A 101 -9.67 3.90 14.12
C ILE A 101 -9.23 5.29 14.60
#